data_AF-Q7NJC9-F1
#
_entry.id   AF-Q7NJC9-F1
#
_cell.length_a   1.000
_cell.length_b   1.000
_cell.length_c   1.000
_cell.angle_alpha   90.00
_cell.angle_beta   90.00
_cell.angle_gamma   90.00
#
_symmetry.space_group_name_H-M   'P 1'
#
loop_
_entity.id
_entity.type
_entity.pdbx_description
1 polymer ?
#
loop_
_entity_poly.entity_id
_entity_poly.type
_entity_poly.pdbx_seq_one_letter_code
_entity_poly.pdbx_strand_id
1 'polypeptide(L)'
;MEAGMPNHLVQIIMDSCRFDSYEAAATPNMDKIGKGEARYSYASWTSPSHYAMLMGMVPHTSPRGVFASEVYKQEFTRWIDRLDMPDLSFKTFVPHLSLPKVLQDLGYETIARVSMPVLNQLTGMNRFFDDYKLMGNHNDFKSMVAEVEFEEDEPRFYFFNLGETHYPYMLSGEDLPHISGVHGVFKHMDESLKAGEGPVEAKFFEKDEMEQLHKQQIRCVEYIDGLLGELIEKCPPNTHFIVTADHGELFGEDGYFGHGPIMHPKCFEIPFLEGLRPA
;
A
#
# COMPACT_ATOMS: atom_id res chain seq x y z
N MET A 1 23.85 29.40 -1.01
CA MET A 1 22.39 29.26 -0.90
C MET A 1 22.18 28.23 0.18
N GLU A 2 21.42 28.53 1.23
CA GLU A 2 20.96 27.47 2.13
C GLU A 2 20.25 26.44 1.26
N ALA A 3 20.61 25.16 1.43
CA ALA A 3 19.84 24.09 0.81
C ALA A 3 18.41 24.22 1.34
N GLY A 4 17.42 24.26 0.44
CA GLY A 4 16.02 24.22 0.85
C GLY A 4 15.75 22.93 1.63
N MET A 5 14.69 22.94 2.44
CA MET A 5 14.25 21.73 3.14
C MET A 5 13.99 20.60 2.12
N PRO A 6 14.44 19.36 2.38
CA PRO A 6 14.10 18.20 1.56
C PRO A 6 12.59 18.05 1.36
N ASN A 7 12.17 17.36 0.32
CA ASN A 7 10.74 17.09 0.12
C ASN A 7 10.20 16.23 1.25
N HIS A 8 9.00 16.56 1.74
CA HIS A 8 8.22 15.60 2.52
C HIS A 8 7.88 14.39 1.64
N LEU A 9 7.68 13.23 2.25
CA LEU A 9 7.34 12.00 1.53
C LEU A 9 6.03 11.45 2.08
N VAL A 10 5.07 11.20 1.19
CA VAL A 10 3.82 10.50 1.52
C VAL A 10 3.72 9.27 0.64
N GLN A 11 3.73 8.09 1.25
CA GLN A 11 3.59 6.81 0.58
C GLN A 11 2.27 6.15 0.99
N ILE A 12 1.38 5.93 0.02
CA ILE A 12 0.04 5.36 0.21
C ILE A 12 -0.02 4.02 -0.51
N ILE A 13 -0.37 2.98 0.26
CA ILE A 13 -0.45 1.59 -0.19
C ILE A 13 -1.90 1.13 -0.03
N MET A 14 -2.61 0.96 -1.14
CA MET A 14 -3.96 0.41 -1.19
C MET A 14 -3.88 -1.12 -1.14
N ASP A 15 -4.18 -1.72 0.00
CA ASP A 15 -3.97 -3.15 0.21
C ASP A 15 -4.82 -3.98 -0.77
N SER A 16 -4.17 -4.88 -1.51
CA SER A 16 -4.75 -5.78 -2.53
C SER A 16 -5.39 -5.11 -3.76
N CYS A 17 -5.20 -3.79 -3.97
CA CYS A 17 -5.82 -3.08 -5.08
C CYS A 17 -5.27 -3.53 -6.44
N ARG A 18 -6.14 -4.03 -7.31
CA ARG A 18 -5.75 -4.38 -8.70
C ARG A 18 -5.57 -3.16 -9.56
N PHE A 19 -4.70 -3.29 -10.57
CA PHE A 19 -4.53 -2.24 -11.58
C PHE A 19 -5.82 -1.95 -12.37
N ASP A 20 -6.57 -2.98 -12.78
CA ASP A 20 -7.80 -2.81 -13.55
C ASP A 20 -8.96 -2.23 -12.74
N SER A 21 -8.96 -2.40 -11.40
CA SER A 21 -9.89 -1.69 -10.53
C SER A 21 -9.56 -0.19 -10.43
N TYR A 22 -8.27 0.14 -10.32
CA TYR A 22 -7.79 1.53 -10.36
C TYR A 22 -8.09 2.19 -11.71
N GLU A 23 -7.79 1.53 -12.83
CA GLU A 23 -8.00 2.07 -14.18
C GLU A 23 -9.50 2.34 -14.46
N ALA A 24 -10.40 1.57 -13.86
CA ALA A 24 -11.84 1.74 -14.02
C ALA A 24 -12.44 2.81 -13.09
N ALA A 25 -11.74 3.20 -12.02
CA ALA A 25 -12.23 4.16 -11.03
C ALA A 25 -12.11 5.61 -11.53
N ALA A 26 -12.99 6.49 -11.05
CA ALA A 26 -12.80 7.93 -11.22
C ALA A 26 -11.78 8.46 -10.19
N THR A 27 -10.58 8.86 -10.64
CA THR A 27 -9.46 9.25 -9.76
C THR A 27 -8.91 10.68 -9.99
N PRO A 28 -9.76 11.73 -9.96
CA PRO A 28 -9.33 13.08 -10.31
C PRO A 28 -8.25 13.68 -9.41
N ASN A 29 -8.02 13.18 -8.18
CA ASN A 29 -6.97 13.68 -7.30
C ASN A 29 -5.64 12.95 -7.53
N MET A 30 -5.67 11.63 -7.72
CA MET A 30 -4.50 10.86 -8.14
C MET A 30 -3.97 11.36 -9.49
N ASP A 31 -4.87 11.66 -10.45
CA ASP A 31 -4.50 12.16 -11.79
C ASP A 31 -3.74 13.49 -11.75
N LYS A 32 -3.96 14.32 -10.72
CA LYS A 32 -3.23 15.58 -10.52
C LYS A 32 -1.81 15.35 -10.00
N ILE A 33 -1.56 14.26 -9.27
CA ILE A 33 -0.22 13.91 -8.75
C ILE A 33 0.65 13.43 -9.90
N GLY A 34 0.14 12.48 -10.69
CA GLY A 34 0.92 11.85 -11.75
C GLY A 34 0.11 10.84 -12.55
N LYS A 35 0.65 10.45 -13.70
CA LYS A 35 0.02 9.46 -14.57
C LYS A 35 0.12 8.07 -13.93
N GLY A 36 -1.02 7.41 -13.75
CA GLY A 36 -1.09 6.00 -13.35
C GLY A 36 -0.45 5.06 -14.37
N GLU A 37 0.28 4.07 -13.85
CA GLU A 37 0.93 3.01 -14.62
C GLU A 37 0.62 1.63 -14.04
N ALA A 38 0.51 0.63 -14.93
CA ALA A 38 0.54 -0.77 -14.53
C ALA A 38 1.98 -1.16 -14.16
N ARG A 39 2.19 -1.62 -12.93
CA ARG A 39 3.48 -2.12 -12.45
C ARG A 39 3.31 -3.46 -11.75
N TYR A 40 4.44 -4.10 -11.44
CA TYR A 40 4.47 -5.40 -10.80
C TYR A 40 4.99 -5.29 -9.37
N SER A 41 4.27 -5.89 -8.44
CA SER A 41 4.72 -6.10 -7.07
C SER A 41 5.84 -7.14 -6.99
N TYR A 42 6.69 -7.01 -5.98
CA TYR A 42 7.69 -8.03 -5.64
C TYR A 42 7.11 -9.27 -4.96
N ALA A 43 5.89 -9.18 -4.40
CA ALA A 43 5.23 -10.28 -3.73
C ALA A 43 3.71 -10.17 -3.79
N SER A 44 3.00 -11.30 -3.86
CA SER A 44 1.53 -11.36 -3.88
C SER A 44 0.89 -11.44 -2.49
N TRP A 45 1.58 -10.94 -1.46
CA TRP A 45 1.13 -10.98 -0.08
C TRP A 45 1.61 -9.74 0.68
N THR A 46 0.76 -9.22 1.56
CA THR A 46 0.94 -7.98 2.31
C THR A 46 2.30 -7.85 2.95
N SER A 47 2.64 -8.72 3.90
CA SER A 47 3.85 -8.56 4.70
C SER A 47 5.14 -8.58 3.87
N PRO A 48 5.37 -9.56 2.97
CA PRO A 48 6.55 -9.54 2.09
C PRO A 48 6.61 -8.33 1.15
N SER A 49 5.48 -7.89 0.60
CA SER A 49 5.45 -6.72 -0.28
C SER A 49 5.82 -5.43 0.47
N HIS A 50 5.24 -5.24 1.66
CA HIS A 50 5.56 -4.11 2.52
C HIS A 50 7.03 -4.12 2.95
N TYR A 51 7.62 -5.28 3.21
CA TYR A 51 9.06 -5.35 3.51
C TYR A 51 9.91 -4.82 2.34
N ALA A 52 9.60 -5.21 1.10
CA ALA A 52 10.31 -4.69 -0.08
C ALA A 52 10.16 -3.16 -0.20
N MET A 53 8.95 -2.64 0.03
CA MET A 53 8.71 -1.19 0.00
C MET A 53 9.47 -0.44 1.09
N LEU A 54 9.51 -0.98 2.31
CA LEU A 54 10.28 -0.42 3.43
C LEU A 54 11.80 -0.52 3.23
N MET A 55 12.29 -1.33 2.29
CA MET A 55 13.69 -1.29 1.85
C MET A 55 14.00 -0.12 0.90
N GLY A 56 12.97 0.64 0.46
CA GLY A 56 13.08 1.71 -0.54
C GLY A 56 12.84 1.24 -1.97
N MET A 57 12.33 0.02 -2.18
CA MET A 57 11.89 -0.44 -3.49
C MET A 57 10.47 0.07 -3.78
N VAL A 58 10.15 0.27 -5.06
CA VAL A 58 8.77 0.50 -5.50
C VAL A 58 8.40 -0.54 -6.57
N PRO A 59 7.11 -0.71 -6.91
CA PRO A 59 6.70 -1.62 -7.97
C PRO A 59 7.44 -1.38 -9.28
N HIS A 60 7.78 -2.48 -9.95
CA HIS A 60 8.70 -2.47 -11.09
C HIS A 60 7.98 -2.70 -12.42
N THR A 61 8.61 -2.31 -13.53
CA THR A 61 8.06 -2.52 -14.88
C THR A 61 8.36 -3.91 -15.47
N SER A 62 9.15 -4.73 -14.76
CA SER A 62 9.60 -6.05 -15.22
C SER A 62 10.34 -5.99 -16.57
N PRO A 63 11.36 -5.12 -16.71
CA PRO A 63 12.03 -4.91 -17.99
C PRO A 63 12.77 -6.18 -18.44
N ARG A 64 12.68 -6.50 -19.74
CA ARG A 64 13.39 -7.63 -20.35
C ARG A 64 14.75 -7.21 -20.90
N GLY A 65 15.72 -8.13 -20.92
CA GLY A 65 17.03 -7.90 -21.54
C GLY A 65 17.97 -7.00 -20.74
N VAL A 66 17.71 -6.81 -19.44
CA VAL A 66 18.56 -6.05 -18.52
C VAL A 66 18.97 -6.91 -17.33
N PHE A 67 20.09 -6.57 -16.69
CA PHE A 67 20.44 -7.19 -15.41
C PHE A 67 19.54 -6.64 -14.31
N ALA A 68 19.02 -7.53 -13.45
CA ALA A 68 18.22 -7.14 -12.29
C ALA A 68 18.93 -6.09 -11.41
N SER A 69 20.27 -6.15 -11.35
CA SER A 69 21.09 -5.19 -10.62
C SER A 69 21.04 -3.76 -11.11
N GLU A 70 20.90 -3.58 -12.42
CA GLU A 70 20.75 -2.23 -12.97
C GLU A 70 19.35 -1.67 -12.67
N VAL A 71 18.33 -2.53 -12.59
CA VAL A 71 16.96 -2.11 -12.27
C VAL A 71 16.88 -1.54 -10.86
N TYR A 72 17.31 -2.30 -9.84
CA TYR A 72 17.22 -1.78 -8.46
C TYR A 72 18.18 -0.61 -8.22
N LYS A 73 19.34 -0.58 -8.88
CA LYS A 73 20.27 0.56 -8.78
C LYS A 73 19.64 1.85 -9.33
N GLN A 74 19.00 1.78 -10.49
CA GLN A 74 18.27 2.91 -11.06
C GLN A 74 17.15 3.35 -10.12
N GLU A 75 16.42 2.39 -9.54
CA GLU A 75 15.37 2.72 -8.58
C GLU A 75 15.90 3.49 -7.36
N PHE A 76 17.02 3.04 -6.77
CA PHE A 76 17.64 3.76 -5.66
C PHE A 76 18.08 5.17 -6.03
N THR A 77 18.55 5.40 -7.26
CA THR A 77 18.93 6.75 -7.70
C THR A 77 17.75 7.70 -7.80
N ARG A 78 16.52 7.21 -8.01
CA ARG A 78 15.32 8.06 -8.07
C ARG A 78 14.97 8.70 -6.73
N TRP A 79 15.50 8.19 -5.61
CA TRP A 79 15.34 8.83 -4.31
C TRP A 79 16.03 10.20 -4.21
N ILE A 80 17.05 10.47 -5.03
CA ILE A 80 17.66 11.80 -5.15
C ILE A 80 16.58 12.82 -5.56
N ASP A 81 15.82 12.50 -6.61
CA ASP A 81 14.78 13.39 -7.14
C ASP A 81 13.56 13.46 -6.22
N ARG A 82 13.12 12.31 -5.68
CA ARG A 82 11.95 12.25 -4.78
C ARG A 82 12.13 13.10 -3.53
N LEU A 83 13.32 13.09 -2.95
CA LEU A 83 13.61 13.82 -1.71
C LEU A 83 14.19 15.23 -1.96
N ASP A 84 14.47 15.58 -3.21
CA ASP A 84 15.24 16.78 -3.60
C ASP A 84 16.60 16.87 -2.88
N MET A 85 17.34 15.75 -2.88
CA MET A 85 18.62 15.61 -2.18
C MET A 85 19.74 15.19 -3.13
N PRO A 86 20.44 16.14 -3.80
CA PRO A 86 21.43 15.85 -4.83
C PRO A 86 22.62 15.01 -4.35
N ASP A 87 22.93 15.08 -3.06
CA ASP A 87 24.06 14.37 -2.44
C ASP A 87 23.65 13.01 -1.84
N LEU A 88 22.39 12.57 -2.00
CA LEU A 88 21.93 11.27 -1.50
C LEU A 88 22.67 10.14 -2.24
N SER A 89 23.34 9.29 -1.46
CA SER A 89 24.13 8.17 -1.98
C SER A 89 23.48 6.83 -1.63
N PHE A 90 23.46 5.86 -2.54
CA PHE A 90 23.03 4.49 -2.23
C PHE A 90 23.75 3.87 -1.02
N LYS A 91 24.97 4.34 -0.70
CA LYS A 91 25.70 3.89 0.50
C LYS A 91 24.95 4.18 1.81
N THR A 92 24.03 5.15 1.84
CA THR A 92 23.21 5.45 3.02
C THR A 92 22.21 4.34 3.32
N PHE A 93 21.77 3.59 2.30
CA PHE A 93 20.84 2.48 2.49
C PHE A 93 21.51 1.26 3.13
N VAL A 94 22.83 1.09 3.03
CA VAL A 94 23.54 -0.06 3.61
C VAL A 94 24.21 0.31 4.95
N PRO A 95 24.27 -0.61 5.93
CA PRO A 95 23.91 -2.03 5.85
C PRO A 95 22.44 -2.34 6.16
N HIS A 96 21.63 -1.36 6.56
CA HIS A 96 20.30 -1.60 7.12
C HIS A 96 19.24 -2.00 6.08
N LEU A 97 19.39 -1.55 4.83
CA LEU A 97 18.44 -1.64 3.74
C LEU A 97 17.02 -1.27 4.20
N SER A 98 16.87 -0.05 4.72
CA SER A 98 15.61 0.44 5.30
C SER A 98 15.43 1.91 4.94
N LEU A 99 14.38 2.21 4.19
CA LEU A 99 13.98 3.57 3.85
C LEU A 99 13.64 4.40 5.10
N PRO A 100 12.83 3.93 6.07
CA PRO A 100 12.61 4.66 7.32
C PRO A 100 13.93 5.03 8.03
N LYS A 101 14.89 4.09 8.07
CA LYS A 101 16.21 4.38 8.68
C LYS A 101 16.97 5.48 7.96
N VAL A 102 16.97 5.43 6.62
CA VAL A 102 17.64 6.44 5.79
C VAL A 102 17.01 7.80 6.02
N LEU A 103 15.68 7.88 6.01
CA LEU A 103 14.94 9.13 6.23
C LEU A 103 15.19 9.68 7.65
N GLN A 104 15.18 8.83 8.67
CA GLN A 104 15.53 9.22 10.04
C GLN A 104 16.96 9.80 10.13
N ASP A 105 17.96 9.19 9.45
CA ASP A 105 19.33 9.73 9.41
C ASP A 105 19.44 11.08 8.67
N LEU A 106 18.48 11.37 7.80
CA LEU A 106 18.36 12.64 7.08
C LEU A 106 17.53 13.68 7.84
N GLY A 107 17.09 13.36 9.07
CA GLY A 107 16.34 14.26 9.93
C GLY A 107 14.83 14.28 9.63
N TYR A 108 14.29 13.24 9.02
CA TYR A 108 12.84 13.11 8.88
C TYR A 108 12.23 12.57 10.17
N GLU A 109 11.08 13.11 10.55
CA GLU A 109 10.15 12.38 11.43
C GLU A 109 9.43 11.32 10.59
N THR A 110 9.53 10.07 11.04
CA THR A 110 9.02 8.89 10.31
C THR A 110 7.76 8.34 10.97
N ILE A 111 6.64 8.43 10.24
CA ILE A 111 5.30 8.17 10.77
C ILE A 111 4.61 7.09 9.92
N ALA A 112 4.02 6.10 10.57
CA ALA A 112 3.23 5.07 9.91
C ALA A 112 1.84 4.91 10.54
N ARG A 113 0.83 4.80 9.68
CA ARG A 113 -0.52 4.31 10.02
C ARG A 113 -0.86 3.14 9.12
N VAL A 114 -1.22 2.02 9.73
CA VAL A 114 -1.51 0.79 8.99
C VAL A 114 -2.87 0.24 9.37
N SER A 115 -3.56 -0.33 8.39
CA SER A 115 -4.84 -1.02 8.59
C SER A 115 -4.67 -2.51 8.81
N MET A 116 -3.69 -3.15 8.17
CA MET A 116 -3.55 -4.61 8.24
C MET A 116 -2.94 -5.08 9.56
N PRO A 117 -3.59 -6.00 10.31
CA PRO A 117 -3.03 -6.56 11.53
C PRO A 117 -1.67 -7.27 11.35
N VAL A 118 -1.38 -7.80 10.15
CA VAL A 118 -0.07 -8.43 9.86
C VAL A 118 1.09 -7.42 9.89
N LEU A 119 0.79 -6.13 9.78
CA LEU A 119 1.76 -5.03 9.83
C LEU A 119 1.84 -4.38 11.22
N ASN A 120 1.16 -4.91 12.24
CA ASN A 120 1.06 -4.24 13.54
C ASN A 120 2.42 -3.84 14.17
N GLN A 121 2.36 -2.84 15.06
CA GLN A 121 3.53 -2.24 15.72
C GLN A 121 4.39 -3.20 16.55
N LEU A 122 3.91 -4.42 16.88
CA LEU A 122 4.69 -5.40 17.65
C LEU A 122 5.63 -6.23 16.77
N THR A 123 5.52 -6.10 15.45
CA THR A 123 6.35 -6.80 14.48
C THR A 123 7.59 -5.98 14.10
N GLY A 124 8.51 -6.61 13.35
CA GLY A 124 9.68 -5.92 12.80
C GLY A 124 9.36 -4.82 11.78
N MET A 125 8.10 -4.67 11.33
CA MET A 125 7.71 -3.64 10.38
C MET A 125 7.79 -2.22 10.96
N ASN A 126 7.67 -2.07 12.28
CA ASN A 126 7.75 -0.76 12.94
C ASN A 126 9.18 -0.19 12.95
N ARG A 127 10.18 -1.01 12.65
CA ARG A 127 11.58 -0.69 12.93
C ARG A 127 11.99 0.61 12.22
N PHE A 128 12.47 1.56 13.03
CA PHE A 128 12.91 2.90 12.60
C PHE A 128 11.81 3.87 12.19
N PHE A 129 10.55 3.60 12.58
CA PHE A 129 9.54 4.63 12.67
C PHE A 129 9.58 5.31 14.04
N ASP A 130 9.43 6.63 14.08
CA ASP A 130 9.31 7.42 15.31
C ASP A 130 7.90 7.30 15.90
N ASP A 131 6.88 7.22 15.03
CA ASP A 131 5.49 6.98 15.39
C ASP A 131 4.88 5.91 14.47
N TYR A 132 4.38 4.81 15.06
CA TYR A 132 3.78 3.70 14.33
C TYR A 132 2.50 3.23 15.01
N LYS A 133 1.41 3.14 14.24
CA LYS A 133 0.09 2.77 14.78
C LYS A 133 -0.69 1.88 13.83
N LEU A 134 -1.15 0.73 14.35
CA LEU A 134 -2.28 0.00 13.78
C LEU A 134 -3.58 0.75 14.10
N MET A 135 -4.35 1.08 13.08
CA MET A 135 -5.61 1.81 13.24
C MET A 135 -6.68 0.94 13.92
N GLY A 136 -7.61 1.59 14.62
CA GLY A 136 -8.67 0.90 15.37
C GLY A 136 -9.75 0.29 14.48
N ASN A 137 -9.86 0.76 13.23
CA ASN A 137 -10.75 0.23 12.21
C ASN A 137 -9.95 -0.13 10.96
N HIS A 138 -10.35 -1.20 10.28
CA HIS A 138 -9.71 -1.72 9.07
C HIS A 138 -9.79 -0.73 7.90
N ASN A 139 -10.93 -0.04 7.75
CA ASN A 139 -11.17 0.94 6.69
C ASN A 139 -11.20 2.34 7.32
N ASP A 140 -10.04 2.97 7.49
CA ASP A 140 -9.91 4.18 8.30
C ASP A 140 -8.93 5.21 7.75
N PHE A 141 -8.74 5.27 6.43
CA PHE A 141 -7.91 6.28 5.78
C PHE A 141 -8.36 7.69 6.16
N LYS A 142 -9.66 7.90 6.35
CA LYS A 142 -10.20 9.18 6.81
C LYS A 142 -9.59 9.66 8.12
N SER A 143 -9.46 8.78 9.11
CA SER A 143 -8.82 9.16 10.39
C SER A 143 -7.32 9.34 10.23
N MET A 144 -6.66 8.54 9.39
CA MET A 144 -5.24 8.74 9.07
C MET A 144 -5.01 10.13 8.46
N VAL A 145 -5.83 10.56 7.49
CA VAL A 145 -5.77 11.91 6.91
C VAL A 145 -6.04 12.98 7.96
N ALA A 146 -6.99 12.75 8.87
CA ALA A 146 -7.29 13.69 9.94
C ALA A 146 -6.09 13.93 10.88
N GLU A 147 -5.31 12.88 11.17
CA GLU A 147 -4.10 12.91 12.02
C GLU A 147 -2.87 13.55 11.34
N VAL A 148 -2.88 13.76 10.01
CA VAL A 148 -1.73 14.37 9.33
C VAL A 148 -1.57 15.84 9.69
N GLU A 149 -0.35 16.15 10.14
CA GLU A 149 0.14 17.47 10.49
C GLU A 149 1.54 17.68 9.89
N PHE A 150 1.94 18.92 9.66
CA PHE A 150 3.29 19.27 9.18
C PHE A 150 3.84 20.43 9.99
N GLU A 151 5.10 20.31 10.39
CA GLU A 151 5.86 21.34 11.08
C GLU A 151 6.74 22.09 10.06
N GLU A 152 7.03 23.37 10.30
CA GLU A 152 7.73 24.22 9.31
C GLU A 152 9.21 23.85 9.07
N ASP A 153 9.87 23.26 10.07
CA ASP A 153 11.34 23.08 10.08
C ASP A 153 11.82 21.62 10.00
N GLU A 154 10.92 20.65 9.85
CA GLU A 154 11.27 19.21 9.84
C GLU A 154 10.58 18.47 8.69
N PRO A 155 11.35 17.78 7.80
CA PRO A 155 10.74 16.95 6.77
C PRO A 155 10.03 15.76 7.42
N ARG A 156 8.94 15.32 6.82
CA ARG A 156 8.10 14.23 7.35
C ARG A 156 7.94 13.13 6.33
N PHE A 157 8.00 11.90 6.81
CA PHE A 157 7.66 10.72 6.04
C PHE A 157 6.39 10.10 6.60
N TYR A 158 5.34 10.06 5.81
CA TYR A 158 4.11 9.34 6.12
C TYR A 158 4.00 8.07 5.29
N PHE A 159 3.87 6.93 5.97
CA PHE A 159 3.59 5.64 5.38
C PHE A 159 2.17 5.18 5.74
N PHE A 160 1.32 5.02 4.74
CA PHE A 160 -0.08 4.61 4.90
C PHE A 160 -0.32 3.26 4.24
N ASN A 161 -0.74 2.26 5.02
CA ASN A 161 -1.36 1.03 4.49
C ASN A 161 -2.86 1.10 4.72
N LEU A 162 -3.63 1.10 3.62
CA LEU A 162 -5.07 1.31 3.62
C LEU A 162 -5.80 -0.03 3.50
N GLY A 163 -6.90 -0.21 4.23
CA GLY A 163 -7.67 -1.45 4.21
C GLY A 163 -8.90 -1.42 3.31
N GLU A 164 -9.27 -0.26 2.79
CA GLU A 164 -10.50 -0.02 2.03
C GLU A 164 -10.63 -0.90 0.80
N THR A 165 -9.53 -1.14 0.08
CA THR A 165 -9.51 -2.01 -1.11
C THR A 165 -9.29 -3.48 -0.80
N HIS A 166 -8.99 -3.83 0.46
CA HIS A 166 -8.87 -5.21 0.90
C HIS A 166 -10.25 -5.76 1.28
N TYR A 167 -10.48 -7.05 1.05
CA TYR A 167 -11.70 -7.71 1.47
C TYR A 167 -12.02 -7.39 2.95
N PRO A 168 -13.24 -6.89 3.29
CA PRO A 168 -14.45 -6.94 2.48
C PRO A 168 -14.82 -5.67 1.70
N TYR A 169 -13.86 -4.84 1.27
CA TYR A 169 -14.10 -3.68 0.41
C TYR A 169 -15.08 -2.65 1.01
N MET A 170 -14.89 -2.34 2.29
CA MET A 170 -15.78 -1.48 3.09
C MET A 170 -17.23 -1.99 3.27
N LEU A 171 -17.55 -3.21 2.82
CA LEU A 171 -18.87 -3.79 3.04
C LEU A 171 -19.03 -4.26 4.50
N SER A 172 -20.27 -4.22 5.00
CA SER A 172 -20.60 -4.69 6.34
C SER A 172 -22.05 -5.18 6.41
N GLY A 173 -22.38 -6.00 7.42
CA GLY A 173 -23.76 -6.41 7.67
C GLY A 173 -24.40 -7.17 6.50
N GLU A 174 -25.60 -6.76 6.10
CA GLU A 174 -26.39 -7.37 5.01
C GLU A 174 -25.76 -7.16 3.62
N ASP A 175 -24.84 -6.19 3.47
CA ASP A 175 -24.14 -5.91 2.21
C ASP A 175 -22.96 -6.85 1.97
N LEU A 176 -22.53 -7.61 2.98
CA LEU A 176 -21.56 -8.68 2.81
C LEU A 176 -22.22 -9.88 2.13
N PRO A 177 -21.66 -10.43 1.04
CA PRO A 177 -22.11 -11.72 0.54
C PRO A 177 -22.08 -12.75 1.67
N HIS A 178 -23.11 -13.58 1.76
CA HIS A 178 -23.18 -14.61 2.79
C HIS A 178 -22.09 -15.66 2.57
N ILE A 179 -21.01 -15.55 3.33
CA ILE A 179 -19.88 -16.46 3.20
C ILE A 179 -19.85 -17.42 4.39
N SER A 180 -20.05 -18.70 4.11
CA SER A 180 -19.59 -19.76 5.00
C SER A 180 -18.06 -19.78 4.99
N GLY A 181 -17.40 -19.25 6.02
CA GLY A 181 -16.00 -19.59 6.33
C GLY A 181 -14.95 -18.47 6.34
N VAL A 182 -15.21 -17.26 5.81
CA VAL A 182 -14.16 -16.22 5.70
C VAL A 182 -14.11 -15.29 6.94
N HIS A 183 -15.24 -14.99 7.57
CA HIS A 183 -15.29 -14.14 8.79
C HIS A 183 -14.78 -14.82 10.07
N GLY A 184 -14.44 -16.11 9.98
CA GLY A 184 -14.14 -16.93 11.15
C GLY A 184 -12.78 -17.61 11.12
N VAL A 185 -11.92 -17.36 10.13
CA VAL A 185 -10.66 -18.11 9.98
C VAL A 185 -9.81 -18.05 11.25
N PHE A 186 -9.57 -16.87 11.85
CA PHE A 186 -8.78 -16.81 13.09
C PHE A 186 -9.49 -17.40 14.32
N LYS A 187 -10.82 -17.29 14.40
CA LYS A 187 -11.60 -17.76 15.56
C LYS A 187 -11.83 -19.28 15.51
N HIS A 188 -12.01 -19.82 14.31
CA HIS A 188 -12.25 -21.24 14.05
C HIS A 188 -10.97 -22.02 13.79
N MET A 189 -9.84 -21.40 13.44
CA MET A 189 -8.58 -22.13 13.30
C MET A 189 -8.14 -22.73 14.63
N ASP A 190 -8.30 -21.99 15.73
CA ASP A 190 -7.95 -22.46 17.07
C ASP A 190 -8.92 -23.53 17.62
N GLU A 191 -10.19 -23.50 17.17
CA GLU A 191 -11.21 -24.50 17.50
C GLU A 191 -11.09 -25.77 16.63
N SER A 192 -10.91 -25.64 15.31
CA SER A 192 -10.72 -26.76 14.38
C SER A 192 -9.42 -27.51 14.62
N LEU A 193 -8.33 -26.82 14.98
CA LEU A 193 -7.06 -27.48 15.36
C LEU A 193 -7.20 -28.31 16.67
N LYS A 194 -8.08 -27.88 17.59
CA LYS A 194 -8.36 -28.61 18.85
C LYS A 194 -9.39 -29.73 18.68
N ALA A 195 -10.34 -29.58 17.77
CA ALA A 195 -11.45 -30.51 17.56
C ALA A 195 -11.14 -31.65 16.56
N GLY A 196 -10.05 -31.55 15.78
CA GLY A 196 -9.72 -32.55 14.76
C GLY A 196 -10.77 -32.64 13.65
N GLU A 197 -11.57 -31.57 13.47
CA GLU A 197 -12.60 -31.50 12.45
C GLU A 197 -11.95 -31.30 11.08
N GLY A 198 -12.36 -32.14 10.10
CA GLY A 198 -11.96 -31.99 8.71
C GLY A 198 -12.50 -30.69 8.09
N PRO A 199 -11.98 -30.27 6.92
CA PRO A 199 -12.38 -29.02 6.31
C PRO A 199 -13.89 -29.00 6.03
N VAL A 200 -14.58 -27.99 6.58
CA VAL A 200 -15.97 -27.68 6.24
C VAL A 200 -15.99 -27.26 4.76
N GLU A 201 -16.85 -27.86 3.94
CA GLU A 201 -17.09 -27.40 2.57
C GLU A 201 -17.64 -25.97 2.60
N ALA A 202 -16.74 -24.99 2.47
CA ALA A 202 -17.13 -23.62 2.18
C ALA A 202 -17.69 -23.59 0.75
N LYS A 203 -18.91 -23.10 0.58
CA LYS A 203 -19.40 -22.80 -0.77
C LYS A 203 -18.51 -21.71 -1.35
N PHE A 204 -17.93 -21.99 -2.52
CA PHE A 204 -17.24 -20.98 -3.30
C PHE A 204 -18.28 -19.95 -3.79
N PHE A 205 -17.85 -18.71 -3.96
CA PHE A 205 -18.76 -17.65 -4.39
C PHE A 205 -19.27 -17.89 -5.81
N GLU A 206 -20.49 -17.44 -6.05
CA GLU A 206 -21.04 -17.40 -7.39
C GLU A 206 -20.37 -16.30 -8.22
N LYS A 207 -20.33 -16.48 -9.54
CA LYS A 207 -19.68 -15.55 -10.46
C LYS A 207 -20.22 -14.11 -10.32
N ASP A 208 -21.53 -13.96 -10.17
CA ASP A 208 -22.15 -12.64 -10.04
C ASP A 208 -21.73 -11.94 -8.74
N GLU A 209 -21.52 -12.68 -7.64
CA GLU A 209 -21.02 -12.13 -6.38
C GLU A 209 -19.60 -11.61 -6.55
N MET A 210 -18.72 -12.38 -7.21
CA MET A 210 -17.36 -11.96 -7.53
C MET A 210 -17.31 -10.68 -8.36
N GLU A 211 -18.18 -10.56 -9.36
CA GLU A 211 -18.28 -9.35 -10.16
C GLU A 211 -18.74 -8.14 -9.32
N GLN A 212 -19.61 -8.34 -8.33
CA GLN A 212 -20.01 -7.26 -7.41
C GLN A 212 -18.88 -6.88 -6.45
N LEU A 213 -18.12 -7.85 -5.93
CA LEU A 213 -16.95 -7.59 -5.10
C LEU A 213 -15.89 -6.78 -5.85
N HIS A 214 -15.62 -7.13 -7.11
CA HIS A 214 -14.70 -6.36 -7.95
C HIS A 214 -15.20 -4.92 -8.18
N LYS A 215 -16.49 -4.74 -8.51
CA LYS A 215 -17.10 -3.41 -8.65
C LYS A 215 -17.05 -2.60 -7.34
N GLN A 216 -17.13 -3.27 -6.20
CA GLN A 216 -17.00 -2.62 -4.92
C GLN A 216 -15.55 -2.17 -4.68
N GLN A 217 -14.53 -2.95 -5.05
CA GLN A 217 -13.13 -2.51 -4.98
C GLN A 217 -12.90 -1.23 -5.80
N ILE A 218 -13.53 -1.09 -6.98
CA ILE A 218 -13.50 0.15 -7.78
C ILE A 218 -14.04 1.34 -6.96
N ARG A 219 -15.18 1.19 -6.29
CA ARG A 219 -15.77 2.25 -5.45
C ARG A 219 -14.88 2.61 -4.25
N CYS A 220 -14.15 1.65 -3.71
CA CYS A 220 -13.16 1.89 -2.67
C CYS A 220 -12.02 2.77 -3.17
N VAL A 221 -11.54 2.57 -4.41
CA VAL A 221 -10.55 3.46 -5.04
C VAL A 221 -11.10 4.89 -5.19
N GLU A 222 -12.34 5.04 -5.64
CA GLU A 222 -13.00 6.37 -5.75
C GLU A 222 -13.12 7.06 -4.38
N TYR A 223 -13.44 6.29 -3.33
CA TYR A 223 -13.50 6.80 -1.96
C TYR A 223 -12.13 7.25 -1.45
N ILE A 224 -11.07 6.46 -1.69
CA ILE A 224 -9.69 6.81 -1.35
C ILE A 224 -9.25 8.07 -2.10
N ASP A 225 -9.58 8.22 -3.39
CA ASP A 225 -9.26 9.42 -4.17
C ASP A 225 -9.88 10.69 -3.57
N GLY A 226 -11.12 10.61 -3.09
CA GLY A 226 -11.77 11.72 -2.39
C GLY A 226 -10.98 12.17 -1.15
N LEU A 227 -10.59 11.22 -0.30
CA LEU A 227 -9.78 11.49 0.90
C LEU A 227 -8.36 11.95 0.58
N LEU A 228 -7.78 11.45 -0.51
CA LEU A 228 -6.48 11.93 -1.01
C LEU A 228 -6.54 13.41 -1.38
N GLY A 229 -7.66 13.90 -1.88
CA GLY A 229 -7.89 15.33 -2.10
C GLY A 229 -7.71 16.15 -0.83
N GLU A 230 -8.35 15.72 0.28
CA GLU A 230 -8.21 16.36 1.60
C GLU A 230 -6.76 16.29 2.12
N LEU A 231 -6.06 15.18 1.88
CA LEU A 231 -4.66 15.03 2.26
C LEU A 231 -3.74 15.97 1.48
N ILE A 232 -3.92 16.08 0.16
CA ILE A 232 -3.17 16.99 -0.70
C ILE A 232 -3.29 18.44 -0.19
N GLU A 233 -4.48 18.87 0.22
CA GLU A 233 -4.71 20.22 0.74
C GLU A 233 -3.91 20.51 2.01
N LYS A 234 -3.74 19.50 2.89
CA LYS A 234 -2.96 19.60 4.13
C LYS A 234 -1.45 19.62 3.90
N CYS A 235 -0.96 19.00 2.84
CA CYS A 235 0.47 18.82 2.59
C CYS A 235 1.16 20.12 2.15
N PRO A 236 2.41 20.38 2.59
CA PRO A 236 3.24 21.45 2.06
C PRO A 236 3.49 21.30 0.55
N PRO A 237 3.75 22.40 -0.19
CA PRO A 237 4.02 22.36 -1.63
C PRO A 237 5.15 21.42 -2.05
N ASN A 238 6.19 21.27 -1.23
CA ASN A 238 7.32 20.35 -1.43
C ASN A 238 7.03 18.94 -0.89
N THR A 239 5.83 18.40 -1.10
CA THR A 239 5.49 17.01 -0.73
C THR A 239 5.53 16.12 -1.96
N HIS A 240 6.34 15.07 -1.94
CA HIS A 240 6.33 14.02 -2.96
C HIS A 240 5.40 12.89 -2.53
N PHE A 241 4.45 12.56 -3.40
CA PHE A 241 3.50 11.46 -3.20
C PHE A 241 3.94 10.23 -3.99
N ILE A 242 3.74 9.06 -3.40
CA ILE A 242 3.74 7.75 -4.06
C ILE A 242 2.41 7.09 -3.69
N VAL A 243 1.59 6.74 -4.68
CA VAL A 243 0.34 6.00 -4.49
C VAL A 243 0.43 4.70 -5.27
N THR A 244 0.23 3.58 -4.59
CA THR A 244 0.33 2.25 -5.19
C THR A 244 -0.46 1.22 -4.41
N ALA A 245 -0.35 -0.05 -4.78
CA ALA A 245 -0.84 -1.20 -4.02
C ALA A 245 0.35 -2.08 -3.61
N ASP A 246 0.15 -2.92 -2.60
CA ASP A 246 1.14 -3.91 -2.21
C ASP A 246 1.08 -5.17 -3.08
N HIS A 247 -0.11 -5.59 -3.49
CA HIS A 247 -0.38 -6.64 -4.46
C HIS A 247 -1.80 -6.46 -5.02
N GLY A 248 -2.21 -7.33 -5.95
CA GLY A 248 -3.59 -7.37 -6.44
C GLY A 248 -4.38 -8.53 -5.83
N GLU A 249 -5.55 -8.81 -6.38
CA GLU A 249 -6.53 -9.78 -5.87
C GLU A 249 -7.27 -10.50 -7.00
N LEU A 250 -7.77 -11.70 -6.72
CA LEU A 250 -8.58 -12.49 -7.64
C LEU A 250 -10.05 -12.43 -7.24
N PHE A 251 -10.87 -12.25 -8.26
CA PHE A 251 -12.33 -12.18 -8.22
C PHE A 251 -12.92 -13.32 -9.07
N GLY A 252 -12.46 -14.55 -8.85
CA GLY A 252 -12.92 -15.74 -9.55
C GLY A 252 -12.07 -16.17 -10.74
N GLU A 253 -11.04 -15.40 -11.14
CA GLU A 253 -10.13 -15.81 -12.21
C GLU A 253 -9.47 -17.16 -11.90
N ASP A 254 -9.47 -18.06 -12.89
CA ASP A 254 -8.99 -19.44 -12.78
C ASP A 254 -9.57 -20.23 -11.58
N GLY A 255 -10.74 -19.84 -11.09
CA GLY A 255 -11.39 -20.46 -9.93
C GLY A 255 -10.80 -20.04 -8.58
N TYR A 256 -10.05 -18.94 -8.53
CA TYR A 256 -9.48 -18.40 -7.31
C TYR A 256 -10.24 -17.17 -6.79
N PHE A 257 -10.23 -17.00 -5.48
CA PHE A 257 -10.60 -15.76 -4.82
C PHE A 257 -9.51 -15.37 -3.82
N GLY A 258 -9.21 -14.09 -3.74
CA GLY A 258 -8.21 -13.56 -2.83
C GLY A 258 -6.81 -13.49 -3.44
N HIS A 259 -5.80 -13.57 -2.59
CA HIS A 259 -4.38 -13.44 -2.92
C HIS A 259 -3.55 -14.41 -2.06
N GLY A 260 -2.21 -14.31 -2.08
CA GLY A 260 -1.22 -15.14 -1.34
C GLY A 260 -1.69 -16.45 -0.69
N PRO A 261 -1.25 -17.66 -1.11
CA PRO A 261 -0.03 -18.03 -1.86
C PRO A 261 -0.26 -18.24 -3.37
N ILE A 262 -1.12 -17.42 -3.98
CA ILE A 262 -1.55 -17.62 -5.37
C ILE A 262 -0.55 -16.97 -6.33
N MET A 263 -0.19 -17.72 -7.37
CA MET A 263 0.67 -17.26 -8.46
C MET A 263 -0.19 -16.97 -9.69
N HIS A 264 -0.73 -15.76 -9.76
CA HIS A 264 -1.55 -15.30 -10.88
C HIS A 264 -1.18 -13.85 -11.25
N PRO A 265 -1.09 -13.47 -12.54
CA PRO A 265 -0.68 -12.13 -12.95
C PRO A 265 -1.43 -10.99 -12.25
N LYS A 266 -2.75 -11.15 -12.04
CA LYS A 266 -3.59 -10.17 -11.34
C LYS A 266 -3.27 -9.98 -9.85
N CYS A 267 -2.55 -10.90 -9.22
CA CYS A 267 -2.02 -10.67 -7.86
C CYS A 267 -0.73 -9.83 -7.86
N PHE A 268 -0.06 -9.67 -9.01
CA PHE A 268 1.19 -8.93 -9.11
C PHE A 268 1.03 -7.61 -9.85
N GLU A 269 0.11 -7.52 -10.82
CA GLU A 269 -0.17 -6.30 -11.58
C GLU A 269 -0.99 -5.31 -10.74
N ILE A 270 -0.37 -4.18 -10.42
CA ILE A 270 -0.86 -3.17 -9.46
C ILE A 270 -0.72 -1.75 -10.00
N PRO A 271 -1.51 -0.79 -9.51
CA PRO A 271 -1.36 0.62 -9.87
C PRO A 271 -0.11 1.21 -9.23
N PHE A 272 0.55 2.11 -9.95
CA PHE A 272 1.59 2.98 -9.41
C PHE A 272 1.50 4.36 -10.05
N LEU A 273 1.54 5.39 -9.22
CA LEU A 273 1.77 6.78 -9.63
C LEU A 273 2.60 7.49 -8.56
N GLU A 274 3.34 8.50 -8.99
CA GLU A 274 4.11 9.35 -8.10
C GLU A 274 4.26 10.75 -8.69
N GLY A 275 4.50 11.74 -7.83
CA GLY A 275 4.71 13.12 -8.24
C GLY A 275 4.73 14.08 -7.06
N LEU A 276 5.20 15.30 -7.31
CA LEU A 276 5.07 16.38 -6.34
C LEU A 276 3.60 16.77 -6.17
N ARG A 277 3.28 17.31 -5.00
CA ARG A 277 1.98 17.88 -4.67
C ARG A 277 1.55 18.82 -5.81
N PRO A 278 0.35 18.65 -6.38
CA PRO A 278 -0.14 19.55 -7.41
C PRO A 278 -0.31 20.97 -6.85
N ALA A 279 -0.21 21.95 -7.75
CA ALA A 279 -0.36 23.37 -7.43
C ALA A 279 -1.79 23.72 -7.02
#